data_AF-A0A4P6K0U3-F1
#
_entry.id   AF-A0A4P6K0U3-F1
#
_cell.length_a   1.000
_cell.length_b   1.000
_cell.length_c   1.000
_cell.angle_alpha   90.00
_cell.angle_beta   90.00
_cell.angle_gamma   90.00
#
_symmetry.space_group_name_H-M   'P 1'
#
loop_
_entity.id
_entity.type
_entity.pdbx_description
1 polymer ?
#
loop_
_entity_poly.entity_id
_entity_poly.type
_entity_poly.pdbx_seq_one_letter_code
_entity_poly.pdbx_strand_id
1 'polypeptide(L)'
;MPNRNIIATIVAAAVVVIALVIGANAHFFKGQANTIATVPLGSDSADNPIVRENTQIGTSDWKIPAGQDATTEIQAYVSARSVAPGQNITFYVSTQQAGTRYTLFVYRLGWYMGKGARQMMAAHGVGEAQGYFDEANSKLVDCTTCYVDHNTGLVEARWKPSYSLTIPNDWTSGVYLVKLVDANNKQTYTSFDVLGNTNSTYVVVTADTTYAAYNDWGGYSLYDYNSPHGRASHVSFLRPSTQQDGSDQVLVFEADAIHWLEQQGYNLSYISSVDLHTHPEALLKHKAYISLGHDEYWTKEMRDGVDSARDHGVGLAFLEADASYWQMRFEPSTSGQPDETLVCYKVQSDNHDLARDPLYGKDNSRVTGMWRDPVVNRPENELIGIMFSDITHKQKGYPWIVDPGAKSSFMSGTNLTPGESYGCGLVGYEWDKIFNNGSTPKNLQVLATSPTINDDGQKDSSNTTIYFAPSGAMVFASGSVYWAAGLDTYRYETDSHCPGQASTISGMQKLLSNVMDGLIVHH
;
A
#
# COMPACT_ATOMS: atom_id res chain seq x y z
N MET A 1 38.95 -15.45 4.03
CA MET A 1 39.55 -16.78 3.72
C MET A 1 40.03 -17.40 5.02
N PRO A 2 40.01 -18.74 5.22
CA PRO A 2 39.83 -19.83 4.23
C PRO A 2 38.57 -20.68 4.54
N ASN A 3 38.08 -21.68 3.81
CA ASN A 3 38.28 -22.21 2.46
C ASN A 3 37.01 -23.01 2.11
N ARG A 4 36.64 -23.00 0.83
CA ARG A 4 35.57 -23.83 0.22
C ARG A 4 35.92 -25.33 0.22
N ASN A 5 34.92 -26.23 0.20
CA ASN A 5 34.55 -27.11 -0.94
C ASN A 5 33.98 -28.52 -0.58
N ILE A 6 33.08 -28.99 -1.46
CA ILE A 6 32.63 -30.38 -1.76
C ILE A 6 31.52 -30.90 -0.82
N ILE A 7 30.33 -31.31 -1.28
CA ILE A 7 30.03 -32.55 -2.05
C ILE A 7 28.82 -32.36 -2.99
N ALA A 8 28.98 -32.81 -4.23
CA ALA A 8 27.90 -33.18 -5.14
C ALA A 8 28.13 -34.63 -5.58
N THR A 9 27.13 -35.52 -5.48
CA THR A 9 27.02 -36.72 -6.33
C THR A 9 25.55 -37.17 -6.48
N ILE A 10 25.20 -37.38 -7.74
CA ILE A 10 23.97 -37.91 -8.34
C ILE A 10 23.89 -39.45 -8.17
N VAL A 11 22.69 -40.03 -7.98
CA VAL A 11 22.39 -41.41 -8.42
C VAL A 11 20.99 -41.48 -9.05
N ALA A 12 20.95 -42.13 -10.21
CA ALA A 12 19.88 -42.28 -11.19
C ALA A 12 18.70 -43.18 -10.75
N ALA A 13 17.54 -42.99 -11.39
CA ALA A 13 16.44 -43.95 -11.39
C ALA A 13 16.15 -44.44 -12.81
N ALA A 14 15.99 -45.76 -12.93
CA ALA A 14 15.93 -46.54 -14.16
C ALA A 14 14.53 -46.59 -14.81
N VAL A 15 14.54 -46.80 -16.13
CA VAL A 15 13.41 -47.09 -17.02
C VAL A 15 13.32 -48.60 -17.26
N VAL A 16 12.09 -49.14 -17.42
CA VAL A 16 11.60 -50.21 -18.36
C VAL A 16 10.19 -50.61 -17.86
N VAL A 17 9.08 -50.13 -18.47
CA VAL A 17 8.32 -50.60 -19.66
C VAL A 17 7.57 -51.93 -19.47
N ILE A 18 6.25 -51.92 -19.67
CA ILE A 18 5.50 -52.76 -20.65
C ILE A 18 4.04 -52.25 -20.80
N ALA A 19 3.59 -52.19 -22.06
CA ALA A 19 2.27 -51.84 -22.59
C ALA A 19 1.17 -52.87 -22.20
N LEU A 20 -0.14 -52.65 -22.28
CA LEU A 20 -0.94 -52.45 -23.51
C LEU A 20 -2.44 -52.30 -23.12
N VAL A 21 -3.19 -51.66 -24.03
CA VAL A 21 -4.62 -51.86 -24.42
C VAL A 21 -5.40 -50.54 -24.45
N ILE A 22 -5.57 -50.06 -25.69
CA ILE A 22 -6.46 -48.98 -26.10
C ILE A 22 -7.88 -49.57 -26.19
N GLY A 23 -8.82 -48.98 -25.44
CA GLY A 23 -10.25 -49.27 -25.52
C GLY A 23 -11.03 -47.99 -25.28
N ALA A 24 -11.71 -47.52 -26.31
CA ALA A 24 -12.49 -46.29 -26.34
C ALA A 24 -13.57 -46.25 -25.25
N ASN A 25 -13.76 -45.08 -24.61
CA ASN A 25 -15.06 -44.56 -24.19
C ASN A 25 -14.92 -43.06 -23.84
N ALA A 26 -15.33 -42.21 -24.79
CA ALA A 26 -15.51 -40.79 -24.56
C ALA A 26 -16.83 -40.58 -23.79
N HIS A 27 -16.74 -40.38 -22.48
CA HIS A 27 -17.83 -39.80 -21.71
C HIS A 27 -17.61 -38.29 -21.59
N PHE A 28 -18.51 -37.55 -22.23
CA PHE A 28 -18.64 -36.10 -22.13
C PHE A 28 -18.76 -35.66 -20.67
N PHE A 29 -17.71 -35.04 -20.12
CA PHE A 29 -17.86 -34.13 -19.00
C PHE A 29 -18.40 -32.80 -19.55
N LYS A 30 -19.70 -32.57 -19.39
CA LYS A 30 -20.27 -31.22 -19.47
C LYS A 30 -19.75 -30.43 -18.27
N GLY A 31 -18.68 -29.67 -18.45
CA GLY A 31 -18.30 -28.62 -17.51
C GLY A 31 -19.41 -27.59 -17.44
N GLN A 32 -19.97 -27.37 -16.25
CA GLN A 32 -20.79 -26.19 -15.98
C GLN A 32 -19.89 -24.96 -16.13
N ALA A 33 -20.23 -24.10 -17.09
CA ALA A 33 -19.64 -22.78 -17.17
C ALA A 33 -20.08 -21.99 -15.93
N ASN A 34 -19.12 -21.66 -15.05
CA ASN A 34 -19.31 -20.64 -14.04
C ASN A 34 -19.58 -19.32 -14.78
N THR A 35 -20.83 -18.89 -14.76
CA THR A 35 -21.21 -17.55 -15.20
C THR A 35 -20.76 -16.59 -14.11
N ILE A 36 -19.69 -15.83 -14.40
CA ILE A 36 -19.34 -14.64 -13.61
C ILE A 36 -20.54 -13.71 -13.74
N ALA A 37 -21.15 -13.34 -12.61
CA ALA A 37 -22.24 -12.38 -12.61
C ALA A 37 -21.69 -11.03 -13.07
N THR A 38 -22.00 -10.62 -14.30
CA THR A 38 -21.78 -9.25 -14.75
C THR A 38 -22.82 -8.36 -14.08
N VAL A 39 -22.38 -7.51 -13.16
CA VAL A 39 -23.20 -6.42 -12.63
C VAL A 39 -23.64 -5.55 -13.81
N PRO A 40 -24.93 -5.21 -13.95
CA PRO A 40 -25.37 -4.32 -15.02
C PRO A 40 -24.76 -2.95 -14.78
N LEU A 41 -23.77 -2.58 -15.60
CA LEU A 41 -23.23 -1.25 -15.67
C LEU A 41 -24.38 -0.28 -16.01
N GLY A 42 -24.72 0.60 -15.08
CA GLY A 42 -25.64 1.70 -15.34
C GLY A 42 -25.15 2.58 -16.49
N SER A 43 -26.03 3.42 -17.03
CA SER A 43 -25.74 4.34 -18.14
C SER A 43 -24.60 5.33 -17.88
N ASP A 44 -24.09 5.44 -16.64
CA ASP A 44 -22.88 6.19 -16.26
C ASP A 44 -21.55 5.49 -16.63
N SER A 45 -21.57 4.23 -17.06
CA SER A 45 -20.33 3.46 -17.26
C SER A 45 -19.47 3.87 -18.45
N ALA A 46 -20.04 4.52 -19.48
CA ALA A 46 -19.25 5.05 -20.60
C ALA A 46 -18.49 6.34 -20.23
N ASP A 47 -19.00 7.09 -19.25
CA ASP A 47 -18.43 8.36 -18.79
C ASP A 47 -17.42 8.19 -17.64
N ASN A 48 -17.38 7.02 -16.97
CA ASN A 48 -16.34 6.70 -15.99
C ASN A 48 -14.94 6.55 -16.66
N PRO A 49 -13.96 7.41 -16.31
CA PRO A 49 -12.60 7.31 -16.84
C PRO A 49 -11.92 5.96 -16.59
N ILE A 50 -12.16 5.33 -15.42
CA ILE A 50 -11.58 4.03 -15.06
C ILE A 50 -12.09 2.93 -15.99
N VAL A 51 -13.39 2.92 -16.30
CA VAL A 51 -13.98 1.93 -17.21
C VAL A 51 -13.39 2.08 -18.61
N ARG A 52 -13.21 3.32 -19.09
CA ARG A 52 -12.55 3.57 -20.39
C ARG A 52 -11.08 3.14 -20.38
N GLU A 53 -10.34 3.46 -19.32
CA GLU A 53 -8.95 3.06 -19.16
C GLU A 53 -8.81 1.53 -19.18
N ASN A 54 -9.72 0.81 -18.52
CA ASN A 54 -9.71 -0.65 -18.48
C ASN A 54 -9.97 -1.34 -19.83
N THR A 55 -10.47 -0.62 -20.84
CA THR A 55 -10.58 -1.15 -22.22
C THR A 55 -9.24 -1.18 -22.95
N GLN A 56 -8.22 -0.53 -22.41
CA GLN A 56 -6.91 -0.44 -23.01
C GLN A 56 -6.10 -1.75 -22.83
N ILE A 57 -5.16 -1.98 -23.75
CA ILE A 57 -4.27 -3.15 -23.71
C ILE A 57 -3.30 -3.03 -22.54
N GLY A 58 -3.37 -3.99 -21.61
CA GLY A 58 -2.41 -4.14 -20.52
C GLY A 58 -1.21 -5.01 -20.85
N THR A 59 -0.23 -5.03 -19.96
CA THR A 59 0.96 -5.90 -20.00
C THR A 59 1.36 -6.32 -18.59
N SER A 60 2.10 -7.43 -18.47
CA SER A 60 2.77 -7.85 -17.24
C SER A 60 4.26 -7.48 -17.20
N ASP A 61 4.77 -6.81 -18.24
CA ASP A 61 6.20 -6.48 -18.37
C ASP A 61 6.69 -5.47 -17.33
N TRP A 62 5.78 -4.84 -16.60
CA TRP A 62 6.11 -3.97 -15.48
C TRP A 62 6.74 -4.73 -14.31
N LYS A 63 6.60 -6.07 -14.21
CA LYS A 63 7.24 -6.88 -13.15
C LYS A 63 8.76 -7.00 -13.37
N ILE A 64 9.55 -6.82 -12.30
CA ILE A 64 10.98 -7.13 -12.29
C ILE A 64 11.13 -8.66 -12.19
N PRO A 65 11.82 -9.31 -13.13
CA PRO A 65 12.11 -10.74 -13.02
C PRO A 65 13.09 -11.00 -11.88
N ALA A 66 12.91 -12.13 -11.17
CA ALA A 66 13.82 -12.53 -10.08
C ALA A 66 15.30 -12.49 -10.51
N GLY A 67 16.14 -11.83 -9.72
CA GLY A 67 17.57 -11.66 -9.96
C GLY A 67 17.95 -10.51 -10.89
N GLN A 68 16.96 -9.80 -11.44
CA GLN A 68 17.16 -8.59 -12.24
C GLN A 68 16.95 -7.30 -11.43
N ASP A 69 16.53 -7.41 -10.19
CA ASP A 69 16.57 -6.35 -9.20
C ASP A 69 17.98 -5.74 -9.14
N ALA A 70 18.00 -4.40 -9.16
CA ALA A 70 19.19 -3.59 -8.97
C ALA A 70 19.38 -3.38 -7.47
N THR A 71 20.58 -3.67 -7.01
CA THR A 71 20.97 -3.39 -5.62
C THR A 71 21.80 -2.11 -5.55
N THR A 72 22.57 -1.82 -6.59
CA THR A 72 23.46 -0.65 -6.68
C THR A 72 23.56 -0.06 -8.08
N GLU A 73 23.15 -0.81 -9.10
CA GLU A 73 23.46 -0.53 -10.50
C GLU A 73 22.68 0.68 -11.04
N ILE A 74 21.42 0.81 -10.62
CA ILE A 74 20.54 1.92 -10.95
C ILE A 74 19.57 2.14 -9.77
N GLN A 75 19.40 3.39 -9.35
CA GLN A 75 18.48 3.81 -8.29
C GLN A 75 17.79 5.10 -8.75
N ALA A 76 16.54 5.33 -8.33
CA ALA A 76 15.77 6.49 -8.78
C ALA A 76 14.76 6.98 -7.74
N TYR A 77 14.39 8.25 -7.88
CA TYR A 77 13.24 8.85 -7.21
C TYR A 77 12.62 9.95 -8.08
N VAL A 78 11.44 10.44 -7.68
CA VAL A 78 10.68 11.47 -8.38
C VAL A 78 10.55 12.75 -7.56
N SER A 79 10.26 13.86 -8.24
CA SER A 79 10.15 15.20 -7.64
C SER A 79 8.91 15.46 -6.81
N ALA A 80 7.89 14.60 -6.86
CA ALA A 80 6.63 14.77 -6.14
C ALA A 80 5.94 13.41 -6.00
N ARG A 81 5.12 13.25 -4.95
CA ARG A 81 4.30 12.03 -4.74
C ARG A 81 3.10 11.97 -5.67
N SER A 82 2.54 13.11 -6.04
CA SER A 82 1.48 13.21 -7.03
C SER A 82 1.72 14.37 -8.00
N VAL A 83 1.04 14.32 -9.15
CA VAL A 83 1.13 15.36 -10.17
C VAL A 83 -0.18 15.46 -10.97
N ALA A 84 -0.63 16.68 -11.24
CA ALA A 84 -1.80 16.91 -12.08
C ALA A 84 -1.47 16.77 -13.58
N PRO A 85 -2.44 16.34 -14.41
CA PRO A 85 -2.31 16.41 -15.86
C PRO A 85 -1.95 17.83 -16.32
N GLY A 86 -1.00 17.92 -17.26
CA GLY A 86 -0.42 19.16 -17.75
C GLY A 86 0.74 19.71 -16.90
N GLN A 87 0.99 19.17 -15.70
CA GLN A 87 2.16 19.52 -14.88
C GLN A 87 3.34 18.56 -15.12
N ASN A 88 4.50 18.93 -14.57
CA ASN A 88 5.74 18.20 -14.78
C ASN A 88 6.10 17.36 -13.56
N ILE A 89 6.48 16.11 -13.80
CA ILE A 89 7.22 15.27 -12.84
C ILE A 89 8.66 15.11 -13.34
N THR A 90 9.62 15.24 -12.43
CA THR A 90 11.04 15.07 -12.73
C THR A 90 11.56 13.80 -12.08
N PHE A 91 12.28 13.00 -12.87
CA PHE A 91 12.98 11.79 -12.46
C PHE A 91 14.43 12.10 -12.18
N TYR A 92 14.89 11.65 -11.03
CA TYR A 92 16.27 11.70 -10.60
C TYR A 92 16.83 10.28 -10.64
N VAL A 93 17.80 10.06 -11.52
CA VAL A 93 18.36 8.73 -11.78
C VAL A 93 19.85 8.77 -11.55
N SER A 94 20.35 7.80 -10.78
CA SER A 94 21.77 7.55 -10.64
C SER A 94 22.07 6.16 -11.15
N THR A 95 23.08 6.05 -12.01
CA THR A 95 23.65 4.76 -12.43
C THR A 95 25.02 4.60 -11.81
N GLN A 96 25.38 3.38 -11.40
CA GLN A 96 26.66 3.11 -10.75
C GLN A 96 27.86 3.61 -11.58
N GLN A 97 27.75 3.55 -12.90
CA GLN A 97 28.75 4.09 -13.82
C GLN A 97 28.11 5.21 -14.67
N ALA A 98 28.80 6.35 -14.77
CA ALA A 98 28.37 7.43 -15.65
C ALA A 98 28.45 6.99 -17.11
N GLY A 99 27.47 7.38 -17.92
CA GLY A 99 27.37 6.97 -19.32
C GLY A 99 26.60 5.66 -19.54
N THR A 100 26.24 4.93 -18.48
CA THR A 100 25.35 3.76 -18.58
C THR A 100 24.00 4.20 -19.14
N ARG A 101 23.62 3.63 -20.27
CA ARG A 101 22.30 3.87 -20.85
C ARG A 101 21.25 3.18 -20.00
N TYR A 102 20.07 3.78 -19.90
CA TYR A 102 18.92 3.16 -19.29
C TYR A 102 17.65 3.48 -20.08
N THR A 103 16.62 2.67 -19.86
CA THR A 103 15.26 2.95 -20.33
C THR A 103 14.35 3.07 -19.13
N LEU A 104 13.54 4.13 -19.12
CA LEU A 104 12.48 4.37 -18.16
C LEU A 104 11.15 3.99 -18.82
N PHE A 105 10.39 3.09 -18.20
CA PHE A 105 9.05 2.71 -18.60
C PHE A 105 8.06 3.19 -17.55
N VAL A 106 7.07 3.99 -17.96
CA VAL A 106 5.98 4.40 -17.08
C VAL A 106 4.79 3.48 -17.31
N TYR A 107 4.29 2.87 -16.23
CA TYR A 107 3.11 2.03 -16.24
C TYR A 107 2.04 2.64 -15.32
N ARG A 108 0.78 2.64 -15.76
CA ARG A 108 -0.36 2.92 -14.87
C ARG A 108 -0.87 1.59 -14.32
N LEU A 109 -0.90 1.42 -13.00
CA LEU A 109 -1.46 0.23 -12.35
C LEU A 109 -2.99 0.18 -12.54
N GLY A 110 -3.57 -1.02 -12.54
CA GLY A 110 -5.00 -1.22 -12.78
C GLY A 110 -5.35 -2.62 -13.29
N TRP A 111 -6.60 -2.84 -13.68
CA TRP A 111 -7.09 -4.18 -14.04
C TRP A 111 -6.54 -4.69 -15.39
N TYR A 112 -6.82 -3.95 -16.48
CA TYR A 112 -6.40 -4.26 -17.85
C TYR A 112 -6.49 -5.74 -18.26
N MET A 113 -7.68 -6.34 -18.14
CA MET A 113 -7.92 -7.77 -18.44
C MET A 113 -7.05 -8.73 -17.59
N GLY A 114 -6.74 -8.35 -16.35
CA GLY A 114 -5.95 -9.15 -15.42
C GLY A 114 -4.43 -9.01 -15.57
N LYS A 115 -3.94 -8.01 -16.31
CA LYS A 115 -2.50 -7.80 -16.56
C LYS A 115 -1.80 -6.95 -15.51
N GLY A 116 -2.54 -6.21 -14.68
CA GLY A 116 -1.98 -5.43 -13.57
C GLY A 116 -1.52 -4.02 -13.94
N ALA A 117 -1.17 -3.76 -15.20
CA ALA A 117 -0.82 -2.41 -15.64
C ALA A 117 -0.93 -2.24 -17.16
N ARG A 118 -0.93 -0.98 -17.60
CA ARG A 118 -0.70 -0.56 -18.99
C ARG A 118 0.59 0.24 -19.07
N GLN A 119 1.39 -0.02 -20.11
CA GLN A 119 2.55 0.82 -20.41
C GLN A 119 2.06 2.13 -21.03
N MET A 120 2.32 3.24 -20.35
CA MET A 120 1.89 4.58 -20.77
C MET A 120 2.90 5.20 -21.73
N MET A 121 4.19 5.04 -21.42
CA MET A 121 5.28 5.53 -22.27
C MET A 121 6.61 4.88 -21.91
N ALA A 122 7.60 5.09 -22.78
CA ALA A 122 9.00 4.78 -22.50
C ALA A 122 9.89 5.94 -22.94
N ALA A 123 10.97 6.17 -22.21
CA ALA A 123 12.00 7.15 -22.52
C ALA A 123 13.39 6.54 -22.32
N HIS A 124 14.38 7.01 -23.07
CA HIS A 124 15.76 6.58 -22.95
C HIS A 124 16.61 7.69 -22.32
N GLY A 125 17.52 7.31 -21.44
CA GLY A 125 18.45 8.21 -20.80
C GLY A 125 19.88 7.69 -20.83
N VAL A 126 20.81 8.59 -20.53
CA VAL A 126 22.20 8.27 -20.22
C VAL A 126 22.42 8.67 -18.77
N GLY A 127 22.75 7.71 -17.91
CA GLY A 127 22.86 7.92 -16.48
C GLY A 127 24.12 8.70 -16.10
N GLU A 128 23.98 9.47 -15.02
CA GLU A 128 25.11 10.07 -14.31
C GLU A 128 25.43 9.23 -13.07
N ALA A 129 26.69 9.14 -12.68
CA ALA A 129 27.10 8.54 -11.41
C ALA A 129 26.96 9.59 -10.30
N GLN A 130 25.75 9.72 -9.77
CA GLN A 130 25.41 10.72 -8.74
C GLN A 130 25.53 10.13 -7.31
N GLY A 131 25.93 8.86 -7.22
CA GLY A 131 26.03 8.06 -6.00
C GLY A 131 24.88 7.08 -5.83
N TYR A 132 25.03 6.13 -4.93
CA TYR A 132 24.01 5.11 -4.64
C TYR A 132 24.13 4.65 -3.19
N PHE A 133 23.09 4.01 -2.66
CA PHE A 133 23.15 3.31 -1.40
C PHE A 133 23.46 1.83 -1.64
N ASP A 134 24.56 1.35 -1.06
CA ASP A 134 24.93 -0.07 -1.02
C ASP A 134 24.27 -0.71 0.20
N GLU A 135 23.10 -1.30 0.00
CA GLU A 135 22.30 -1.92 1.06
C GLU A 135 23.07 -3.03 1.79
N ALA A 136 23.81 -3.85 1.03
CA ALA A 136 24.56 -4.98 1.58
C ALA A 136 25.66 -4.56 2.57
N ASN A 137 26.20 -3.35 2.40
CA ASN A 137 27.20 -2.77 3.28
C ASN A 137 26.67 -1.58 4.10
N SER A 138 25.37 -1.29 4.01
CA SER A 138 24.68 -0.18 4.66
C SER A 138 25.38 1.18 4.47
N LYS A 139 25.83 1.48 3.26
CA LYS A 139 26.70 2.63 3.01
C LYS A 139 26.32 3.43 1.77
N LEU A 140 26.28 4.76 1.90
CA LEU A 140 26.26 5.65 0.74
C LEU A 140 27.63 5.67 0.05
N VAL A 141 27.64 5.39 -1.25
CA VAL A 141 28.84 5.32 -2.09
C VAL A 141 28.78 6.42 -3.15
N ASP A 142 29.87 7.19 -3.26
CA ASP A 142 30.10 8.23 -4.26
C ASP A 142 28.98 9.29 -4.41
N CYS A 143 28.13 9.44 -3.40
CA CYS A 143 27.05 10.43 -3.39
C CYS A 143 27.51 11.80 -2.90
N THR A 144 28.23 12.53 -3.76
CA THR A 144 28.76 13.86 -3.41
C THR A 144 27.69 14.95 -3.28
N THR A 145 26.51 14.75 -3.85
CA THR A 145 25.37 15.66 -3.71
C THR A 145 24.56 15.40 -2.44
N CYS A 146 24.63 14.19 -1.88
CA CYS A 146 23.82 13.80 -0.74
C CYS A 146 24.03 14.74 0.45
N TYR A 147 22.92 15.14 1.06
CA TYR A 147 22.93 15.77 2.37
C TYR A 147 22.58 14.71 3.42
N VAL A 148 23.37 14.65 4.49
CA VAL A 148 23.14 13.76 5.62
C VAL A 148 23.29 14.57 6.92
N ASP A 149 22.22 14.65 7.70
CA ASP A 149 22.28 15.16 9.08
C ASP A 149 22.29 13.99 10.05
N HIS A 150 23.47 13.69 10.59
CA HIS A 150 23.65 12.59 11.53
C HIS A 150 22.96 12.79 12.89
N ASN A 151 22.52 14.00 13.23
CA ASN A 151 21.80 14.23 14.50
C ASN A 151 20.34 13.78 14.40
N THR A 152 19.73 13.98 13.24
CA THR A 152 18.32 13.68 12.99
C THR A 152 18.12 12.40 12.18
N GLY A 153 19.13 11.95 11.44
CA GLY A 153 19.05 10.87 10.46
C GLY A 153 18.53 11.30 9.09
N LEU A 154 18.32 12.60 8.86
CA LEU A 154 17.81 13.10 7.58
C LEU A 154 18.80 12.83 6.46
N VAL A 155 18.34 12.16 5.40
CA VAL A 155 19.08 11.93 4.16
C VAL A 155 18.29 12.47 2.98
N GLU A 156 18.94 13.30 2.17
CA GLU A 156 18.44 13.71 0.85
C GLU A 156 19.50 13.41 -0.21
N ALA A 157 19.11 12.80 -1.34
CA ALA A 157 20.05 12.46 -2.40
C ALA A 157 20.58 13.71 -3.15
N ARG A 158 19.70 14.72 -3.31
CA ARG A 158 19.95 15.99 -4.03
C ARG A 158 20.59 15.79 -5.41
N TRP A 159 20.21 14.71 -6.09
CA TRP A 159 20.67 14.44 -7.44
C TRP A 159 20.19 15.52 -8.40
N LYS A 160 20.94 15.69 -9.49
CA LYS A 160 20.53 16.51 -10.62
C LYS A 160 19.39 15.82 -11.38
N PRO A 161 18.44 16.60 -11.92
CA PRO A 161 17.38 16.10 -12.80
C PRO A 161 17.94 15.29 -13.96
N SER A 162 17.36 14.12 -14.22
CA SER A 162 17.76 13.24 -15.33
C SER A 162 16.77 13.28 -16.50
N TYR A 163 15.47 13.32 -16.20
CA TYR A 163 14.40 13.38 -17.20
C TYR A 163 13.19 14.10 -16.60
N SER A 164 12.50 14.92 -17.37
CA SER A 164 11.23 15.54 -16.96
C SER A 164 10.13 15.16 -17.93
N LEU A 165 9.00 14.74 -17.38
CA LEU A 165 7.80 14.36 -18.11
C LEU A 165 6.70 15.37 -17.80
N THR A 166 6.18 16.03 -18.83
CA THR A 166 4.87 16.70 -18.74
C THR A 166 3.78 15.64 -18.83
N ILE A 167 2.97 15.51 -17.79
CA ILE A 167 1.87 14.55 -17.74
C ILE A 167 0.85 14.90 -18.83
N PRO A 168 0.60 14.01 -19.81
CA PRO A 168 -0.43 14.25 -20.81
C PRO A 168 -1.82 14.45 -20.19
N ASN A 169 -2.61 15.35 -20.79
CA ASN A 169 -3.94 15.70 -20.27
C ASN A 169 -4.96 14.55 -20.31
N ASP A 170 -4.68 13.50 -21.07
CA ASP A 170 -5.52 12.31 -21.22
C ASP A 170 -5.11 11.16 -20.29
N TRP A 171 -4.10 11.35 -19.44
CA TRP A 171 -3.71 10.35 -18.44
C TRP A 171 -4.78 10.23 -17.35
N THR A 172 -5.33 9.02 -17.21
CA THR A 172 -6.35 8.68 -16.23
C THR A 172 -5.74 8.65 -14.82
N SER A 173 -6.41 9.27 -13.84
CA SER A 173 -5.97 9.24 -12.44
C SER A 173 -5.68 7.81 -11.96
N GLY A 174 -4.61 7.62 -11.19
CA GLY A 174 -4.14 6.30 -10.79
C GLY A 174 -2.76 6.36 -10.16
N VAL A 175 -2.31 5.21 -9.69
CA VAL A 175 -0.93 4.98 -9.26
C VAL A 175 -0.08 4.61 -10.47
N TYR A 176 1.02 5.33 -10.67
CA TYR A 176 1.94 5.14 -11.78
C TYR A 176 3.26 4.57 -11.27
N LEU A 177 3.57 3.35 -11.71
CA LEU A 177 4.82 2.67 -11.42
C LEU A 177 5.82 2.93 -12.55
N VAL A 178 7.02 3.36 -12.20
CA VAL A 178 8.09 3.62 -13.15
C VAL A 178 9.18 2.59 -12.98
N LYS A 179 9.37 1.77 -14.01
CA LYS A 179 10.45 0.78 -14.06
C LYS A 179 11.63 1.34 -14.83
N LEU A 180 12.79 1.40 -14.21
CA LEU A 180 14.04 1.77 -14.85
C LEU A 180 14.86 0.52 -15.11
N VAL A 181 15.43 0.41 -16.31
CA VAL A 181 16.23 -0.75 -16.74
C VAL A 181 17.56 -0.24 -17.30
N ASP A 182 18.67 -0.57 -16.65
CA ASP A 182 20.01 -0.21 -17.11
C ASP A 182 20.47 -1.07 -18.31
N ALA A 183 21.61 -0.71 -18.91
CA ALA A 183 22.17 -1.42 -20.07
C ALA A 183 22.60 -2.87 -19.76
N ASN A 184 22.72 -3.24 -18.49
CA ASN A 184 23.04 -4.59 -18.01
C ASN A 184 21.79 -5.35 -17.55
N ASN A 185 20.61 -4.81 -17.83
CA ASN A 185 19.30 -5.37 -17.49
C ASN A 185 18.97 -5.40 -15.99
N LYS A 186 19.67 -4.59 -15.18
CA LYS A 186 19.35 -4.34 -13.77
C LYS A 186 18.26 -3.30 -13.64
N GLN A 187 17.32 -3.55 -12.73
CA GLN A 187 16.02 -2.90 -12.71
C GLN A 187 15.65 -2.40 -11.32
N THR A 188 15.05 -1.22 -11.27
CA THR A 188 14.49 -0.64 -10.04
C THR A 188 13.19 0.06 -10.37
N TYR A 189 12.40 0.34 -9.35
CA TYR A 189 11.18 1.09 -9.42
C TYR A 189 11.30 2.49 -8.80
N THR A 190 10.32 3.32 -9.14
CA THR A 190 9.82 4.42 -8.31
C THR A 190 8.33 4.58 -8.64
N SER A 191 7.57 5.32 -7.84
CA SER A 191 6.14 5.53 -8.06
C SER A 191 5.74 6.98 -7.85
N PHE A 192 4.62 7.35 -8.45
CA PHE A 192 3.90 8.59 -8.20
C PHE A 192 2.44 8.44 -8.61
N ASP A 193 1.59 9.33 -8.12
CA ASP A 193 0.18 9.38 -8.47
C ASP A 193 -0.09 10.43 -9.54
N VAL A 194 -1.01 10.11 -10.45
CA VAL A 194 -1.59 11.10 -11.34
C VAL A 194 -2.95 11.49 -10.77
N LEU A 195 -3.10 12.78 -10.48
CA LEU A 195 -4.36 13.34 -10.01
C LEU A 195 -5.39 13.34 -11.14
N GLY A 196 -6.67 13.39 -10.82
CA GLY A 196 -7.70 13.53 -11.84
C GLY A 196 -8.98 14.19 -11.35
N ASN A 197 -10.12 13.54 -11.63
CA ASN A 197 -11.42 14.13 -11.38
C ASN A 197 -11.60 14.42 -9.88
N THR A 198 -11.66 15.71 -9.53
CA THR A 198 -11.83 16.17 -8.15
C THR A 198 -13.21 15.86 -7.55
N ASN A 199 -14.13 15.32 -8.35
CA ASN A 199 -15.50 14.97 -7.95
C ASN A 199 -15.82 13.52 -8.36
N SER A 200 -14.83 12.62 -8.37
CA SER A 200 -15.08 11.18 -8.48
C SER A 200 -15.98 10.70 -7.32
N THR A 201 -16.62 9.55 -7.48
CA THR A 201 -17.48 9.00 -6.41
C THR A 201 -16.63 8.59 -5.21
N TYR A 202 -15.50 7.91 -5.47
CA TYR A 202 -14.59 7.39 -4.46
C TYR A 202 -13.21 8.01 -4.65
N VAL A 203 -12.63 8.56 -3.58
CA VAL A 203 -11.21 8.96 -3.55
C VAL A 203 -10.41 7.91 -2.81
N VAL A 204 -9.33 7.46 -3.44
CA VAL A 204 -8.35 6.55 -2.87
C VAL A 204 -7.11 7.35 -2.46
N VAL A 205 -6.59 7.09 -1.26
CA VAL A 205 -5.35 7.70 -0.78
C VAL A 205 -4.27 6.64 -0.68
N THR A 206 -3.10 6.96 -1.22
CA THR A 206 -1.88 6.15 -1.14
C THR A 206 -1.08 6.52 0.10
N ALA A 207 -0.43 5.53 0.72
CA ALA A 207 0.25 5.67 2.01
C ALA A 207 1.70 6.22 1.90
N ASP A 208 1.93 7.28 1.11
CA ASP A 208 3.28 7.79 0.83
C ASP A 208 4.08 8.13 2.10
N THR A 209 3.41 8.65 3.13
CA THR A 209 4.06 8.99 4.39
C THR A 209 4.61 7.77 5.10
N THR A 210 3.88 6.65 5.05
CA THR A 210 4.37 5.35 5.55
C THR A 210 5.53 4.84 4.71
N TYR A 211 5.47 4.98 3.38
CA TYR A 211 6.56 4.56 2.51
C TYR A 211 7.88 5.22 2.90
N ALA A 212 7.86 6.54 3.10
CA ALA A 212 9.03 7.30 3.53
C ALA A 212 9.49 6.96 4.96
N ALA A 213 8.56 6.61 5.86
CA ALA A 213 8.86 6.19 7.22
C ALA A 213 9.66 4.88 7.29
N TYR A 214 9.35 3.94 6.42
CA TYR A 214 10.01 2.62 6.34
C TYR A 214 11.27 2.62 5.47
N ASN A 215 11.36 3.52 4.49
CA ASN A 215 12.50 3.62 3.58
C ASN A 215 13.81 3.89 4.35
N ASP A 216 14.75 2.95 4.26
CA ASP A 216 16.05 3.03 4.93
C ASP A 216 17.20 3.49 4.03
N TRP A 217 16.92 3.97 2.81
CA TRP A 217 17.94 4.45 1.89
C TRP A 217 18.83 5.50 2.55
N GLY A 218 20.14 5.24 2.59
CA GLY A 218 21.11 6.05 3.33
C GLY A 218 21.44 5.55 4.74
N GLY A 219 20.84 4.44 5.17
CA GLY A 219 21.05 3.78 6.47
C GLY A 219 20.16 4.32 7.60
N TYR A 220 19.07 5.00 7.25
CA TYR A 220 18.20 5.72 8.18
C TYR A 220 16.72 5.62 7.75
N SER A 221 15.88 5.14 8.67
CA SER A 221 14.42 5.12 8.61
C SER A 221 13.85 5.57 9.97
N LEU A 222 12.52 5.61 10.11
CA LEU A 222 11.87 5.84 11.41
C LEU A 222 11.81 4.59 12.31
N TYR A 223 12.58 3.54 11.99
CA TYR A 223 12.63 2.28 12.71
C TYR A 223 14.05 1.86 13.08
N ASP A 224 14.21 1.30 14.28
CA ASP A 224 15.50 0.82 14.78
C ASP A 224 16.00 -0.43 14.04
N TYR A 225 15.10 -1.31 13.57
CA TYR A 225 15.48 -2.62 13.03
C TYR A 225 16.20 -2.56 11.68
N ASN A 226 15.95 -1.52 10.88
CA ASN A 226 16.57 -1.30 9.55
C ASN A 226 17.36 0.02 9.47
N SER A 227 17.63 0.67 10.60
CA SER A 227 18.51 1.85 10.67
C SER A 227 19.86 1.49 11.28
N PRO A 228 20.82 0.96 10.52
CA PRO A 228 22.14 0.56 11.03
C PRO A 228 22.94 1.73 11.64
N HIS A 229 22.59 2.97 11.30
CA HIS A 229 23.20 4.18 11.85
C HIS A 229 22.39 4.82 12.99
N GLY A 230 21.38 4.10 13.51
CA GLY A 230 20.43 4.57 14.52
C GLY A 230 19.17 5.15 13.90
N ARG A 231 18.03 4.96 14.58
CA ARG A 231 16.72 5.43 14.12
C ARG A 231 16.71 6.94 13.87
N ALA A 232 16.19 7.34 12.72
CA ALA A 232 15.96 8.73 12.38
C ALA A 232 14.73 9.30 13.10
N SER A 233 14.72 10.62 13.24
CA SER A 233 13.52 11.41 13.56
C SER A 233 13.01 12.20 12.36
N HIS A 234 13.81 12.28 11.29
CA HIS A 234 13.51 13.01 10.06
C HIS A 234 13.84 12.12 8.87
N VAL A 235 12.88 11.96 7.95
CA VAL A 235 13.07 11.22 6.70
C VAL A 235 12.53 12.05 5.53
N SER A 236 13.05 11.86 4.32
CA SER A 236 12.68 12.69 3.15
C SER A 236 12.10 11.86 2.02
N PHE A 237 11.24 12.49 1.21
CA PHE A 237 10.82 11.99 -0.11
C PHE A 237 11.90 12.19 -1.20
N LEU A 238 12.93 13.01 -0.96
CA LEU A 238 13.96 13.36 -1.94
C LEU A 238 15.13 12.35 -1.96
N ARG A 239 14.79 11.06 -1.97
CA ARG A 239 15.73 9.95 -2.05
C ARG A 239 15.07 8.71 -2.68
N PRO A 240 15.86 7.80 -3.28
CA PRO A 240 15.37 6.49 -3.68
C PRO A 240 14.81 5.69 -2.51
N SER A 241 14.09 4.61 -2.83
CA SER A 241 13.62 3.63 -1.85
C SER A 241 14.31 2.30 -2.04
N THR A 242 14.66 1.66 -0.93
CA THR A 242 15.16 0.28 -0.84
C THR A 242 14.02 -0.72 -0.72
N GLN A 243 12.82 -0.24 -0.37
CA GLN A 243 11.65 -1.08 -0.17
C GLN A 243 11.14 -1.60 -1.51
N GLN A 244 10.96 -2.92 -1.61
CA GLN A 244 10.38 -3.62 -2.77
C GLN A 244 10.96 -3.12 -4.11
N ASP A 245 12.29 -3.16 -4.22
CA ASP A 245 13.07 -2.75 -5.40
C ASP A 245 12.88 -1.28 -5.82
N GLY A 246 12.37 -0.43 -4.92
CA GLY A 246 12.06 0.98 -5.15
C GLY A 246 10.59 1.27 -5.41
N SER A 247 9.70 0.27 -5.33
CA SER A 247 8.25 0.45 -5.46
C SER A 247 7.57 0.83 -4.14
N ASP A 248 8.38 1.09 -3.11
CA ASP A 248 7.94 1.36 -1.76
C ASP A 248 7.12 0.19 -1.20
N GLN A 249 5.87 0.42 -0.80
CA GLN A 249 4.96 -0.63 -0.36
C GLN A 249 3.76 -0.80 -1.31
N VAL A 250 3.72 -0.07 -2.43
CA VAL A 250 2.61 -0.06 -3.39
C VAL A 250 2.29 -1.47 -3.88
N LEU A 251 3.31 -2.20 -4.34
CA LEU A 251 3.11 -3.51 -4.97
C LEU A 251 2.69 -4.60 -3.98
N VAL A 252 3.16 -4.50 -2.73
CA VAL A 252 2.89 -5.53 -1.71
C VAL A 252 1.55 -5.30 -1.01
N PHE A 253 1.13 -4.04 -0.78
CA PHE A 253 -0.05 -3.75 0.04
C PHE A 253 -1.21 -3.10 -0.71
N GLU A 254 -0.99 -2.41 -1.82
CA GLU A 254 -2.07 -1.65 -2.49
C GLU A 254 -2.50 -2.23 -3.83
N ALA A 255 -1.58 -2.84 -4.59
CA ALA A 255 -1.82 -3.27 -5.96
C ALA A 255 -3.02 -4.23 -6.10
N ASP A 256 -3.21 -5.14 -5.15
CA ASP A 256 -4.33 -6.10 -5.17
C ASP A 256 -5.69 -5.39 -5.00
N ALA A 257 -5.77 -4.42 -4.08
CA ALA A 257 -6.97 -3.61 -3.88
C ALA A 257 -7.26 -2.72 -5.09
N ILE A 258 -6.24 -2.05 -5.63
CA ILE A 258 -6.34 -1.22 -6.84
C ILE A 258 -6.88 -2.06 -8.01
N HIS A 259 -6.30 -3.23 -8.24
CA HIS A 259 -6.70 -4.11 -9.33
C HIS A 259 -8.17 -4.53 -9.20
N TRP A 260 -8.62 -4.90 -8.00
CA TRP A 260 -10.02 -5.26 -7.77
C TRP A 260 -10.98 -4.06 -7.92
N LEU A 261 -10.66 -2.92 -7.31
CA LEU A 261 -11.49 -1.71 -7.37
C LEU A 261 -11.70 -1.26 -8.82
N GLU A 262 -10.64 -1.25 -9.62
CA GLU A 262 -10.74 -0.91 -11.03
C GLU A 262 -11.47 -1.99 -11.83
N GLN A 263 -11.25 -3.29 -11.55
CA GLN A 263 -11.99 -4.37 -12.19
C GLN A 263 -13.51 -4.20 -12.04
N GLN A 264 -13.97 -3.77 -10.87
CA GLN A 264 -15.39 -3.51 -10.62
C GLN A 264 -15.92 -2.25 -11.32
N GLY A 265 -15.04 -1.43 -11.90
CA GLY A 265 -15.43 -0.24 -12.65
C GLY A 265 -15.97 0.90 -11.76
N TYR A 266 -15.49 1.00 -10.52
CA TYR A 266 -15.82 2.15 -9.66
C TYR A 266 -15.28 3.46 -10.24
N ASN A 267 -15.99 4.56 -9.98
CA ASN A 267 -15.55 5.90 -10.38
C ASN A 267 -14.55 6.43 -9.35
N LEU A 268 -13.27 6.19 -9.61
CA LEU A 268 -12.16 6.43 -8.69
C LEU A 268 -11.33 7.66 -9.10
N SER A 269 -10.79 8.34 -8.10
CA SER A 269 -9.61 9.19 -8.25
C SER A 269 -8.59 8.83 -7.17
N TYR A 270 -7.31 9.06 -7.45
CA TYR A 270 -6.20 8.77 -6.56
C TYR A 270 -5.51 10.08 -6.17
N ILE A 271 -5.16 10.20 -4.89
CA ILE A 271 -4.38 11.31 -4.35
C ILE A 271 -3.32 10.76 -3.39
N SER A 272 -2.22 11.48 -3.24
CA SER A 272 -1.16 11.13 -2.29
C SER A 272 -1.51 11.53 -0.86
N SER A 273 -0.77 10.99 0.12
CA SER A 273 -0.83 11.47 1.50
C SER A 273 -0.48 12.97 1.62
N VAL A 274 0.37 13.50 0.72
CA VAL A 274 0.71 14.93 0.67
C VAL A 274 -0.46 15.78 0.18
N ASP A 275 -1.24 15.29 -0.79
CA ASP A 275 -2.46 15.96 -1.22
C ASP A 275 -3.50 15.99 -0.10
N LEU A 276 -3.65 14.89 0.66
CA LEU A 276 -4.54 14.85 1.81
C LEU A 276 -4.10 15.81 2.92
N HIS A 277 -2.79 15.95 3.14
CA HIS A 277 -2.24 16.93 4.08
C HIS A 277 -2.52 18.37 3.65
N THR A 278 -2.28 18.69 2.39
CA THR A 278 -2.34 20.07 1.86
C THR A 278 -3.78 20.52 1.58
N HIS A 279 -4.65 19.58 1.18
CA HIS A 279 -6.04 19.84 0.78
C HIS A 279 -7.05 18.86 1.42
N PRO A 280 -7.09 18.73 2.75
CA PRO A 280 -8.01 17.81 3.42
C PRO A 280 -9.50 18.11 3.11
N GLU A 281 -9.83 19.36 2.81
CA GLU A 281 -11.18 19.77 2.41
C GLU A 281 -11.64 19.15 1.07
N ALA A 282 -10.70 18.69 0.24
CA ALA A 282 -11.03 18.07 -1.04
C ALA A 282 -11.85 16.78 -0.86
N LEU A 283 -11.72 16.09 0.28
CA LEU A 283 -12.51 14.90 0.59
C LEU A 283 -14.03 15.14 0.51
N LEU A 284 -14.48 16.36 0.83
CA LEU A 284 -15.90 16.74 0.79
C LEU A 284 -16.50 16.80 -0.62
N LYS A 285 -15.65 16.74 -1.66
CA LYS A 285 -16.09 16.69 -3.06
C LYS A 285 -16.44 15.27 -3.52
N HIS A 286 -16.07 14.27 -2.74
CA HIS A 286 -16.30 12.86 -3.00
C HIS A 286 -17.46 12.34 -2.14
N LYS A 287 -17.92 11.11 -2.43
CA LYS A 287 -18.92 10.41 -1.61
C LYS A 287 -18.29 9.48 -0.60
N ALA A 288 -17.10 8.97 -0.92
CA ALA A 288 -16.38 8.08 -0.04
C ALA A 288 -14.86 8.24 -0.15
N TYR A 289 -14.18 8.06 0.98
CA TYR A 289 -12.74 7.97 1.12
C TYR A 289 -12.33 6.51 1.34
N ILE A 290 -11.25 6.08 0.70
CA ILE A 290 -10.69 4.74 0.82
C ILE A 290 -9.20 4.86 1.15
N SER A 291 -8.82 4.24 2.27
CA SER A 291 -7.44 4.06 2.70
C SER A 291 -6.98 2.64 2.36
N LEU A 292 -5.78 2.50 1.79
CA LEU A 292 -5.25 1.25 1.25
C LEU A 292 -3.91 0.85 1.86
N GLY A 293 -3.75 -0.46 2.05
CA GLY A 293 -2.48 -1.10 2.27
C GLY A 293 -2.01 -1.03 3.74
N HIS A 294 -1.22 -0.02 4.06
CA HIS A 294 -0.61 0.19 5.39
C HIS A 294 -0.43 1.69 5.68
N ASP A 295 -1.53 2.42 5.84
CA ASP A 295 -1.51 3.87 6.05
C ASP A 295 -1.24 4.31 7.51
N GLU A 296 -0.07 3.93 8.06
CA GLU A 296 0.32 4.11 9.47
C GLU A 296 0.62 5.56 9.92
N TYR A 297 1.16 6.42 9.03
CA TYR A 297 1.75 7.72 9.42
C TYR A 297 0.93 8.93 8.96
N TRP A 298 0.24 9.59 9.89
CA TRP A 298 -0.68 10.68 9.55
C TRP A 298 -0.26 12.01 10.16
N THR A 299 -0.37 13.09 9.39
CA THR A 299 -0.36 14.44 9.96
C THR A 299 -1.68 14.73 10.66
N LYS A 300 -1.69 15.75 11.53
CA LYS A 300 -2.93 16.26 12.12
C LYS A 300 -3.88 16.84 11.08
N GLU A 301 -3.38 17.49 10.04
CA GLU A 301 -4.19 17.96 8.91
C GLU A 301 -4.94 16.81 8.24
N MET A 302 -4.25 15.69 7.97
CA MET A 302 -4.88 14.49 7.39
C MET A 302 -5.95 13.95 8.34
N ARG A 303 -5.62 13.74 9.63
CA ARG A 303 -6.57 13.19 10.60
C ARG A 303 -7.80 14.08 10.80
N ASP A 304 -7.60 15.40 10.91
CA ASP A 304 -8.70 16.37 11.00
C ASP A 304 -9.55 16.39 9.73
N GLY A 305 -8.93 16.25 8.56
CA GLY A 305 -9.60 16.18 7.27
C GLY A 305 -10.54 14.99 7.16
N VAL A 306 -10.05 13.79 7.52
CA VAL A 306 -10.83 12.56 7.47
C VAL A 306 -11.93 12.55 8.55
N ASP A 307 -11.64 13.03 9.76
CA ASP A 307 -12.65 13.23 10.81
C ASP A 307 -13.76 14.17 10.30
N SER A 308 -13.39 15.31 9.71
CA SER A 308 -14.33 16.27 9.13
C SER A 308 -15.13 15.67 7.97
N ALA A 309 -14.50 14.89 7.09
CA ALA A 309 -15.19 14.22 5.98
C ALA A 309 -16.29 13.28 6.50
N ARG A 310 -15.97 12.41 7.46
CA ARG A 310 -16.95 11.56 8.14
C ARG A 310 -18.08 12.39 8.73
N ASP A 311 -17.74 13.45 9.47
CA ASP A 311 -18.74 14.27 10.17
C ASP A 311 -19.63 15.08 9.22
N HIS A 312 -19.26 15.19 7.94
CA HIS A 312 -20.07 15.76 6.85
C HIS A 312 -20.72 14.72 5.94
N GLY A 313 -20.72 13.44 6.33
CA GLY A 313 -21.45 12.38 5.64
C GLY A 313 -20.67 11.66 4.53
N VAL A 314 -19.35 11.87 4.42
CA VAL A 314 -18.49 11.09 3.52
C VAL A 314 -18.25 9.71 4.14
N GLY A 315 -18.55 8.64 3.41
CA GLY A 315 -18.27 7.27 3.87
C GLY A 315 -16.77 6.99 3.90
N LEU A 316 -16.30 6.20 4.86
CA LEU A 316 -14.89 5.83 4.99
C LEU A 316 -14.70 4.31 4.90
N ALA A 317 -13.72 3.86 4.13
CA ALA A 317 -13.27 2.48 4.13
C ALA A 317 -11.78 2.39 4.39
N PHE A 318 -11.40 1.64 5.42
CA PHE A 318 -10.03 1.26 5.73
C PHE A 318 -9.85 -0.20 5.30
N LEU A 319 -9.16 -0.42 4.18
CA LEU A 319 -8.94 -1.77 3.62
C LEU A 319 -7.63 -2.39 4.12
N GLU A 320 -7.25 -2.06 5.35
CA GLU A 320 -5.96 -2.32 5.99
C GLU A 320 -6.09 -2.48 7.52
N ALA A 321 -4.94 -2.54 8.21
CA ALA A 321 -4.80 -2.37 9.65
C ALA A 321 -3.69 -1.35 9.93
N ASP A 322 -3.52 -0.99 11.21
CA ASP A 322 -2.50 -0.05 11.69
C ASP A 322 -2.63 1.37 11.11
N ALA A 323 -3.80 1.70 10.57
CA ALA A 323 -4.05 3.00 9.98
C ALA A 323 -4.06 4.11 11.04
N SER A 324 -3.43 5.25 10.71
CA SER A 324 -3.34 6.42 11.60
C SER A 324 -2.76 6.07 12.99
N TYR A 325 -1.73 5.22 13.07
CA TYR A 325 -1.10 4.86 14.34
C TYR A 325 -0.14 5.94 14.87
N TRP A 326 0.73 6.47 14.00
CA TRP A 326 1.65 7.56 14.35
C TRP A 326 1.15 8.92 13.89
N GLN A 327 1.13 9.89 14.82
CA GLN A 327 1.09 11.30 14.47
C GLN A 327 2.48 11.75 14.00
N MET A 328 2.54 12.35 12.82
CA MET A 328 3.75 12.93 12.25
C MET A 328 3.55 14.39 11.80
N ARG A 329 4.61 15.05 11.37
CA ARG A 329 4.57 16.42 10.82
C ARG A 329 5.38 16.52 9.54
N PHE A 330 5.03 17.48 8.70
CA PHE A 330 5.86 17.91 7.59
C PHE A 330 6.74 19.10 7.96
N GLU A 331 7.94 19.12 7.40
CA GLU A 331 8.86 20.25 7.34
C GLU A 331 9.38 20.42 5.91
N PRO A 332 9.88 21.62 5.55
CA PRO A 332 10.52 21.79 4.26
C PRO A 332 11.75 20.88 4.08
N SER A 333 12.10 20.57 2.83
CA SER A 333 13.43 20.05 2.52
C SER A 333 14.50 21.05 2.92
N THR A 334 15.73 20.58 2.99
CA THR A 334 16.89 21.44 3.24
C THR A 334 17.14 22.47 2.13
N SER A 335 16.46 22.34 0.99
CA SER A 335 16.42 23.34 -0.10
C SER A 335 15.22 24.29 -0.04
N GLY A 336 14.32 24.10 0.94
CA GLY A 336 13.19 24.97 1.22
C GLY A 336 11.88 24.59 0.51
N GLN A 337 11.81 23.45 -0.16
CA GLN A 337 10.55 22.95 -0.73
C GLN A 337 9.65 22.46 0.41
N PRO A 338 8.39 22.91 0.52
CA PRO A 338 7.49 22.50 1.59
C PRO A 338 7.17 21.00 1.50
N ASP A 339 6.83 20.40 2.63
CA ASP A 339 6.25 19.05 2.73
C ASP A 339 7.10 17.90 2.17
N GLU A 340 8.43 18.09 2.14
CA GLU A 340 9.40 17.10 1.64
C GLU A 340 10.11 16.30 2.75
N THR A 341 10.03 16.79 4.00
CA THR A 341 10.64 16.15 5.17
C THR A 341 9.54 15.72 6.15
N LEU A 342 9.50 14.44 6.46
CA LEU A 342 8.62 13.86 7.46
C LEU A 342 9.35 13.82 8.80
N VAL A 343 8.72 14.39 9.84
CA VAL A 343 9.25 14.44 11.20
C VAL A 343 8.42 13.57 12.10
N CYS A 344 9.06 12.61 12.77
CA CYS A 344 8.44 11.80 13.81
C CYS A 344 9.48 11.34 14.84
N TYR A 345 9.41 11.88 16.05
CA TYR A 345 10.25 11.48 17.17
C TYR A 345 9.81 10.15 17.81
N LYS A 346 8.57 9.69 17.52
CA LYS A 346 7.92 8.53 18.13
C LYS A 346 7.98 8.57 19.67
N VAL A 347 7.68 9.75 20.25
CA VAL A 347 7.67 9.90 21.71
C VAL A 347 6.45 9.26 22.33
N GLN A 348 6.60 8.77 23.55
CA GLN A 348 5.55 8.09 24.30
C GLN A 348 5.59 8.48 25.78
N SER A 349 4.40 8.68 26.36
CA SER A 349 4.23 8.95 27.78
C SER A 349 4.80 7.83 28.65
N ASP A 350 4.56 6.58 28.26
CA ASP A 350 4.97 5.38 29.01
C ASP A 350 6.49 5.17 28.97
N ASN A 351 7.18 5.69 27.96
CA ASN A 351 8.64 5.68 27.87
C ASN A 351 9.31 6.89 28.54
N HIS A 352 8.52 7.83 29.09
CA HIS A 352 8.99 9.07 29.71
C HIS A 352 9.91 9.92 28.80
N ASP A 353 9.70 9.88 27.48
CA ASP A 353 10.60 10.51 26.51
C ASP A 353 9.97 11.67 25.71
N LEU A 354 8.79 12.13 26.13
CA LEU A 354 8.02 13.24 25.53
C LEU A 354 8.85 14.51 25.26
N ALA A 355 9.81 14.83 26.13
CA ALA A 355 10.66 16.01 25.98
C ALA A 355 11.61 15.97 24.77
N ARG A 356 11.74 14.82 24.09
CA ARG A 356 12.48 14.71 22.82
C ARG A 356 11.79 15.46 21.68
N ASP A 357 10.47 15.55 21.70
CA ASP A 357 9.74 16.34 20.72
C ASP A 357 9.74 17.81 21.16
N PRO A 358 10.30 18.75 20.37
CA PRO A 358 10.37 20.16 20.72
C PRO A 358 9.01 20.86 20.84
N LEU A 359 7.91 20.24 20.38
CA LEU A 359 6.55 20.75 20.53
C LEU A 359 5.86 20.29 21.82
N TYR A 360 6.40 19.30 22.54
CA TYR A 360 5.83 18.89 23.82
C TYR A 360 5.85 20.04 24.84
N GLY A 361 4.70 20.29 25.47
CA GLY A 361 4.50 21.41 26.39
C GLY A 361 4.29 22.77 25.72
N LYS A 362 4.38 22.85 24.38
CA LYS A 362 4.11 24.07 23.59
C LYS A 362 2.84 23.92 22.75
N ASP A 363 2.76 22.84 21.98
CA ASP A 363 1.59 22.44 21.22
C ASP A 363 1.49 20.91 21.22
N ASN A 364 0.84 20.38 22.25
CA ASN A 364 0.67 18.94 22.42
C ASN A 364 -0.14 18.31 21.28
N SER A 365 -1.00 19.08 20.61
CA SER A 365 -1.78 18.58 19.46
C SER A 365 -0.90 18.23 18.27
N ARG A 366 0.36 18.63 18.27
CA ARG A 366 1.33 18.40 17.20
C ARG A 366 2.42 17.41 17.57
N VAL A 367 2.47 16.92 18.81
CA VAL A 367 3.54 16.01 19.29
C VAL A 367 3.54 14.72 18.48
N THR A 368 4.69 14.34 17.92
CA THR A 368 4.82 13.17 17.08
C THR A 368 5.01 11.92 17.93
N GLY A 369 3.92 11.21 18.16
CA GLY A 369 3.83 10.00 18.97
C GLY A 369 2.62 9.19 18.51
N MET A 370 2.23 8.17 19.26
CA MET A 370 1.01 7.43 18.92
C MET A 370 -0.19 8.35 19.05
N TRP A 371 -1.15 8.27 18.12
CA TRP A 371 -2.38 9.04 18.20
C TRP A 371 -3.17 8.79 19.49
N ARG A 372 -3.12 7.55 19.99
CA ARG A 372 -3.71 7.12 21.27
C ARG A 372 -2.93 7.53 22.53
N ASP A 373 -1.69 8.02 22.40
CA ASP A 373 -0.89 8.43 23.57
C ASP A 373 -1.64 9.53 24.35
N PRO A 374 -1.64 9.53 25.69
CA PRO A 374 -2.36 10.52 26.49
C PRO A 374 -2.04 11.99 26.18
N VAL A 375 -0.90 12.29 25.56
CA VAL A 375 -0.54 13.65 25.14
C VAL A 375 -1.37 14.14 23.95
N VAL A 376 -1.63 13.26 22.97
CA VAL A 376 -2.42 13.58 21.77
C VAL A 376 -3.90 13.23 22.01
N ASN A 377 -4.14 12.08 22.66
CA ASN A 377 -5.43 11.60 23.14
C ASN A 377 -6.53 11.55 22.07
N ARG A 378 -6.19 11.00 20.90
CA ARG A 378 -7.12 10.77 19.77
C ARG A 378 -6.92 9.35 19.25
N PRO A 379 -7.32 8.32 20.02
CA PRO A 379 -7.10 6.94 19.60
C PRO A 379 -7.77 6.65 18.26
N GLU A 380 -7.16 5.78 17.49
CA GLU A 380 -7.50 5.44 16.12
C GLU A 380 -8.93 4.89 16.04
N ASN A 381 -9.33 4.10 17.04
CA ASN A 381 -10.66 3.53 17.11
C ASN A 381 -11.78 4.58 17.24
N GLU A 382 -11.49 5.82 17.67
CA GLU A 382 -12.45 6.93 17.65
C GLU A 382 -12.91 7.26 16.23
N LEU A 383 -12.02 7.11 15.24
CA LEU A 383 -12.32 7.30 13.82
C LEU A 383 -12.66 5.99 13.12
N ILE A 384 -11.86 4.95 13.34
CA ILE A 384 -11.87 3.74 12.52
C ILE A 384 -12.84 2.68 13.08
N GLY A 385 -13.17 2.76 14.38
CA GLY A 385 -13.98 1.76 15.08
C GLY A 385 -13.18 0.63 15.73
N ILE A 386 -11.99 0.37 15.18
CA ILE A 386 -10.97 -0.57 15.68
C ILE A 386 -9.61 0.15 15.63
N MET A 387 -8.58 -0.41 16.27
CA MET A 387 -7.24 0.17 16.22
C MET A 387 -6.16 -0.91 16.34
N PHE A 388 -4.94 -0.57 15.93
CA PHE A 388 -3.78 -1.46 15.99
C PHE A 388 -3.70 -2.20 17.31
N SER A 389 -3.59 -3.51 17.21
CA SER A 389 -3.43 -4.39 18.34
C SER A 389 -2.06 -5.01 18.36
N ASP A 390 -1.70 -5.70 17.28
CA ASP A 390 -0.50 -6.52 17.27
C ASP A 390 -0.13 -6.99 15.86
N ILE A 391 0.96 -7.76 15.81
CA ILE A 391 1.77 -8.04 14.63
C ILE A 391 2.30 -9.48 14.64
N THR A 392 2.56 -10.04 13.45
CA THR A 392 3.39 -11.23 13.33
C THR A 392 4.30 -11.25 12.10
N HIS A 393 5.60 -11.45 12.32
CA HIS A 393 6.58 -11.82 11.31
C HIS A 393 6.82 -13.34 11.25
N LYS A 394 6.43 -14.07 12.30
CA LYS A 394 6.67 -15.51 12.46
C LYS A 394 5.60 -16.37 11.81
N GLN A 395 4.38 -15.85 11.71
CA GLN A 395 3.26 -16.53 11.07
C GLN A 395 2.98 -15.92 9.69
N LYS A 396 2.39 -16.71 8.81
CA LYS A 396 2.09 -16.33 7.43
C LYS A 396 0.65 -15.81 7.29
N GLY A 397 0.17 -15.13 8.33
CA GLY A 397 -1.21 -14.70 8.53
C GLY A 397 -2.14 -15.78 9.07
N TYR A 398 -3.42 -15.41 9.24
CA TYR A 398 -4.49 -16.25 9.77
C TYR A 398 -5.70 -16.25 8.82
N PRO A 399 -6.58 -17.27 8.93
CA PRO A 399 -7.88 -17.23 8.27
C PRO A 399 -8.73 -16.02 8.72
N TRP A 400 -9.57 -15.52 7.81
CA TRP A 400 -10.63 -14.58 8.13
C TRP A 400 -11.89 -15.35 8.54
N ILE A 401 -12.42 -15.10 9.74
CA ILE A 401 -13.55 -15.88 10.31
C ILE A 401 -14.75 -14.97 10.51
N VAL A 402 -15.87 -15.30 9.87
CA VAL A 402 -17.13 -14.56 10.06
C VAL A 402 -17.55 -14.67 11.52
N ASP A 403 -17.88 -13.54 12.15
CA ASP A 403 -18.29 -13.53 13.54
C ASP A 403 -19.58 -14.34 13.71
N PRO A 404 -19.66 -15.27 14.68
CA PRO A 404 -20.89 -16.06 14.91
C PRO A 404 -22.13 -15.20 15.21
N GLY A 405 -21.91 -13.99 15.72
CA GLY A 405 -22.94 -12.99 16.01
C GLY A 405 -23.16 -11.97 14.90
N ALA A 406 -22.52 -12.10 13.73
CA ALA A 406 -22.66 -11.18 12.61
C ALA A 406 -24.14 -11.09 12.15
N LYS A 407 -24.71 -9.89 12.24
CA LYS A 407 -26.12 -9.59 11.88
C LYS A 407 -26.27 -8.44 10.87
N SER A 408 -25.16 -7.99 10.30
CA SER A 408 -25.15 -6.84 9.39
C SER A 408 -25.89 -7.15 8.09
N SER A 409 -26.69 -6.20 7.60
CA SER A 409 -27.31 -6.29 6.28
C SER A 409 -26.28 -6.35 5.15
N PHE A 410 -25.06 -5.85 5.37
CA PHE A 410 -23.95 -5.93 4.41
C PHE A 410 -23.44 -7.36 4.17
N MET A 411 -23.82 -8.32 5.02
CA MET A 411 -23.55 -9.74 4.80
C MET A 411 -24.55 -10.38 3.80
N SER A 412 -25.59 -9.66 3.38
CA SER A 412 -26.61 -10.20 2.47
C SER A 412 -26.05 -10.58 1.10
N GLY A 413 -26.40 -11.78 0.63
CA GLY A 413 -25.98 -12.29 -0.67
C GLY A 413 -24.50 -12.69 -0.77
N THR A 414 -23.73 -12.58 0.31
CA THR A 414 -22.30 -12.96 0.34
C THR A 414 -22.10 -14.47 0.36
N ASN A 415 -23.09 -15.24 0.84
CA ASN A 415 -22.95 -16.66 1.19
C ASN A 415 -21.82 -16.95 2.21
N LEU A 416 -21.37 -15.93 2.94
CA LEU A 416 -20.46 -16.10 4.08
C LEU A 416 -21.28 -16.59 5.28
N THR A 417 -20.88 -17.73 5.83
CA THR A 417 -21.59 -18.38 6.94
C THR A 417 -20.99 -17.93 8.29
N PRO A 418 -21.80 -17.47 9.25
CA PRO A 418 -21.33 -17.17 10.61
C PRO A 418 -20.54 -18.34 11.24
N GLY A 419 -19.35 -18.04 11.75
CA GLY A 419 -18.42 -19.01 12.34
C GLY A 419 -17.55 -19.79 11.34
N GLU A 420 -17.74 -19.62 10.03
CA GLU A 420 -16.87 -20.23 9.03
C GLU A 420 -15.61 -19.39 8.75
N SER A 421 -14.56 -20.11 8.36
CA SER A 421 -13.23 -19.61 8.06
C SER A 421 -13.03 -19.52 6.55
N TYR A 422 -12.47 -18.41 6.08
CA TYR A 422 -12.18 -18.14 4.68
C TYR A 422 -10.73 -17.67 4.51
N GLY A 423 -10.04 -18.24 3.51
CA GLY A 423 -8.60 -18.06 3.31
C GLY A 423 -7.77 -18.63 4.47
N CYS A 424 -6.45 -18.60 4.35
CA CYS A 424 -5.54 -19.04 5.41
C CYS A 424 -4.52 -17.96 5.86
N GLY A 425 -4.46 -16.83 5.16
CA GLY A 425 -3.51 -15.74 5.43
C GLY A 425 -4.08 -14.36 5.09
N LEU A 426 -5.34 -14.12 5.46
CA LEU A 426 -6.04 -12.85 5.18
C LEU A 426 -6.07 -11.90 6.37
N VAL A 427 -5.68 -12.40 7.54
CA VAL A 427 -5.50 -11.61 8.76
C VAL A 427 -4.01 -11.55 9.09
N GLY A 428 -3.43 -10.36 9.10
CA GLY A 428 -2.01 -10.10 9.25
C GLY A 428 -1.53 -9.11 8.18
N TYR A 429 -0.24 -8.82 8.05
CA TYR A 429 0.84 -9.13 9.00
C TYR A 429 0.60 -8.43 10.35
N GLU A 430 -0.09 -7.29 10.31
CA GLU A 430 -0.65 -6.58 11.44
C GLU A 430 -2.18 -6.68 11.45
N TRP A 431 -2.77 -6.50 12.62
CA TRP A 431 -4.22 -6.49 12.79
C TRP A 431 -4.70 -5.47 13.81
N ASP A 432 -5.92 -5.01 13.55
CA ASP A 432 -6.66 -4.14 14.44
C ASP A 432 -7.73 -4.93 15.20
N LYS A 433 -8.07 -4.45 16.39
CA LYS A 433 -9.17 -5.02 17.18
C LYS A 433 -10.02 -3.96 17.84
N ILE A 434 -11.14 -4.41 18.40
CA ILE A 434 -12.00 -3.58 19.24
C ILE A 434 -11.36 -3.40 20.61
N PHE A 435 -11.21 -2.15 21.06
CA PHE A 435 -10.76 -1.81 22.40
C PHE A 435 -11.89 -1.23 23.25
N ASN A 436 -11.91 -1.57 24.54
CA ASN A 436 -12.84 -0.98 25.50
C ASN A 436 -12.18 0.18 26.24
N ASN A 437 -11.87 1.25 25.50
CA ASN A 437 -11.20 2.46 26.00
C ASN A 437 -12.14 3.67 26.17
N GLY A 438 -13.45 3.50 25.90
CA GLY A 438 -14.43 4.58 25.94
C GLY A 438 -14.55 5.40 24.65
N SER A 439 -13.66 5.23 23.68
CA SER A 439 -13.67 5.93 22.38
C SER A 439 -14.28 5.13 21.24
N THR A 440 -14.49 3.82 21.41
CA THR A 440 -15.14 2.98 20.40
C THR A 440 -16.54 3.52 20.05
N PRO A 441 -16.83 3.79 18.76
CA PRO A 441 -18.12 4.28 18.30
C PRO A 441 -19.28 3.42 18.74
N LYS A 442 -20.40 4.07 19.05
CA LYS A 442 -21.65 3.38 19.38
C LYS A 442 -22.17 2.64 18.15
N ASN A 443 -22.91 1.55 18.36
CA ASN A 443 -23.52 0.72 17.31
C ASN A 443 -22.51 0.05 16.35
N LEU A 444 -21.26 -0.13 16.77
CA LEU A 444 -20.28 -0.92 16.04
C LEU A 444 -20.82 -2.34 15.78
N GLN A 445 -20.87 -2.73 14.52
CA GLN A 445 -21.25 -4.05 14.05
C GLN A 445 -19.98 -4.85 13.76
N VAL A 446 -19.84 -6.01 14.39
CA VAL A 446 -18.74 -6.93 14.13
C VAL A 446 -19.15 -7.89 13.02
N LEU A 447 -18.35 -7.93 11.94
CA LEU A 447 -18.56 -8.82 10.80
C LEU A 447 -17.69 -10.07 10.91
N ALA A 448 -16.47 -9.90 11.41
CA ALA A 448 -15.52 -10.99 11.61
C ALA A 448 -14.72 -10.82 12.89
N THR A 449 -14.35 -11.96 13.46
CA THR A 449 -13.46 -12.08 14.62
C THR A 449 -12.52 -13.25 14.37
N SER A 450 -11.28 -12.95 14.04
CA SER A 450 -10.25 -13.95 13.76
C SER A 450 -9.28 -14.07 14.94
N PRO A 451 -9.04 -15.27 15.49
CA PRO A 451 -8.01 -15.46 16.50
C PRO A 451 -6.62 -15.33 15.88
N THR A 452 -5.73 -14.61 16.56
CA THR A 452 -4.36 -14.33 16.11
C THR A 452 -3.36 -14.68 17.22
N ILE A 453 -2.07 -14.76 16.88
CA ILE A 453 -0.98 -15.01 17.82
C ILE A 453 0.20 -14.10 17.47
N ASN A 454 0.53 -13.13 18.31
CA ASN A 454 1.63 -12.23 18.00
C ASN A 454 3.01 -12.90 17.99
N ASP A 455 4.04 -12.14 17.63
CA ASP A 455 5.41 -12.65 17.62
C ASP A 455 5.92 -13.13 18.97
N ASP A 456 5.38 -12.63 20.08
CA ASP A 456 5.69 -13.10 21.43
C ASP A 456 4.91 -14.38 21.82
N GLY A 457 4.10 -14.93 20.92
CA GLY A 457 3.28 -16.11 21.15
C GLY A 457 2.02 -15.84 21.97
N GLN A 458 1.67 -14.57 22.18
CA GLN A 458 0.48 -14.17 22.91
C GLN A 458 -0.74 -14.24 22.00
N LYS A 459 -1.83 -14.82 22.53
CA LYS A 459 -3.10 -14.89 21.80
C LYS A 459 -3.77 -13.54 21.78
N ASP A 460 -4.33 -13.20 20.62
CA ASP A 460 -5.10 -11.99 20.41
C ASP A 460 -6.22 -12.26 19.40
N SER A 461 -6.86 -11.19 18.89
CA SER A 461 -7.84 -11.29 17.81
C SER A 461 -7.81 -10.07 16.90
N SER A 462 -8.16 -10.27 15.63
CA SER A 462 -8.49 -9.22 14.67
C SER A 462 -10.01 -9.09 14.52
N ASN A 463 -10.51 -7.88 14.26
CA ASN A 463 -11.92 -7.63 13.98
C ASN A 463 -12.15 -6.89 12.65
N THR A 464 -13.11 -7.34 11.85
CA THR A 464 -13.67 -6.54 10.75
C THR A 464 -14.98 -5.91 11.21
N THR A 465 -15.15 -4.59 11.02
CA THR A 465 -16.27 -3.86 11.61
C THR A 465 -16.91 -2.84 10.67
N ILE A 466 -18.16 -2.49 10.98
CA ILE A 466 -18.89 -1.35 10.40
C ILE A 466 -19.50 -0.53 11.53
N TYR A 467 -19.45 0.80 11.46
CA TYR A 467 -20.35 1.65 12.23
C TYR A 467 -20.91 2.79 11.38
N PHE A 468 -21.91 3.49 11.93
CA PHE A 468 -22.48 4.68 11.32
C PHE A 468 -22.28 5.88 12.24
N ALA A 469 -21.67 6.93 11.71
CA ALA A 469 -21.44 8.18 12.42
C ALA A 469 -22.78 8.96 12.60
N PRO A 470 -22.85 9.91 13.54
CA PRO A 470 -24.04 10.77 13.70
C PRO A 470 -24.45 11.55 12.44
N SER A 471 -23.49 11.78 11.55
CA SER A 471 -23.65 12.38 10.22
C SER A 471 -24.26 11.44 9.18
N GLY A 472 -24.59 10.19 9.53
CA GLY A 472 -25.03 9.16 8.60
C GLY A 472 -23.92 8.54 7.74
N ALA A 473 -22.67 9.00 7.86
CA ALA A 473 -21.53 8.37 7.20
C ALA A 473 -21.33 6.93 7.69
N MET A 474 -21.16 5.99 6.77
CA MET A 474 -20.71 4.64 7.10
C MET A 474 -19.18 4.60 7.21
N VAL A 475 -18.65 3.91 8.21
CA VAL A 475 -17.23 3.58 8.31
C VAL A 475 -17.06 2.07 8.33
N PHE A 476 -16.30 1.54 7.38
CA PHE A 476 -15.89 0.14 7.30
C PHE A 476 -14.40 0.03 7.61
N ALA A 477 -14.01 -0.95 8.42
CA ALA A 477 -12.62 -1.27 8.69
C ALA A 477 -12.39 -2.78 8.56
N SER A 478 -11.44 -3.16 7.70
CA SER A 478 -11.12 -4.56 7.42
C SER A 478 -10.41 -5.22 8.60
N GLY A 479 -9.55 -4.46 9.29
CA GLY A 479 -8.79 -4.87 10.47
C GLY A 479 -7.58 -5.75 10.17
N SER A 480 -7.10 -5.74 8.92
CA SER A 480 -5.94 -6.50 8.48
C SER A 480 -5.31 -5.92 7.23
N VAL A 481 -3.98 -5.82 7.21
CA VAL A 481 -3.17 -5.42 6.04
C VAL A 481 -3.40 -6.38 4.85
N TYR A 482 -3.55 -7.68 5.11
CA TYR A 482 -3.70 -8.72 4.09
C TYR A 482 -5.14 -8.94 3.62
N TRP A 483 -6.11 -8.17 4.13
CA TRP A 483 -7.53 -8.46 3.86
C TRP A 483 -7.86 -8.39 2.36
N ALA A 484 -7.30 -7.41 1.65
CA ALA A 484 -7.53 -7.20 0.23
C ALA A 484 -7.02 -8.35 -0.65
N ALA A 485 -6.07 -9.16 -0.18
CA ALA A 485 -5.57 -10.32 -0.91
C ALA A 485 -6.66 -11.39 -1.16
N GLY A 486 -7.78 -11.33 -0.43
CA GLY A 486 -8.95 -12.19 -0.64
C GLY A 486 -9.87 -11.75 -1.79
N LEU A 487 -9.64 -10.57 -2.38
CA LEU A 487 -10.54 -9.94 -3.36
C LEU A 487 -10.24 -10.34 -4.81
N ASP A 488 -9.01 -10.71 -5.13
CA ASP A 488 -8.60 -11.02 -6.50
C ASP A 488 -7.71 -12.27 -6.58
N THR A 489 -7.64 -12.84 -7.76
CA THR A 489 -6.66 -13.86 -8.14
C THR A 489 -5.30 -13.24 -8.45
N TYR A 490 -5.29 -11.97 -8.83
CA TYR A 490 -4.08 -11.18 -8.95
C TYR A 490 -3.45 -11.04 -7.56
N ARG A 491 -2.20 -11.48 -7.45
CA ARG A 491 -1.32 -11.19 -6.32
C ARG A 491 0.05 -10.82 -6.86
N TYR A 492 0.61 -9.72 -6.37
CA TYR A 492 2.01 -9.41 -6.67
C TYR A 492 2.95 -10.47 -6.08
N GLU A 493 2.78 -10.77 -4.79
CA GLU A 493 3.48 -11.86 -4.13
C GLU A 493 2.62 -13.13 -4.14
N THR A 494 3.19 -14.24 -4.64
CA THR A 494 2.50 -15.53 -4.60
C THR A 494 2.39 -16.00 -3.16
N ASP A 495 1.18 -16.25 -2.71
CA ASP A 495 0.94 -16.86 -1.42
C ASP A 495 1.36 -18.33 -1.44
N SER A 496 2.56 -18.60 -0.91
CA SER A 496 3.11 -19.96 -0.82
C SER A 496 2.42 -20.82 0.24
N HIS A 497 1.40 -20.31 0.94
CA HIS A 497 0.88 -20.87 2.19
C HIS A 497 -0.44 -21.62 2.06
N CYS A 498 -1.13 -21.47 0.92
CA CYS A 498 -2.36 -22.17 0.60
C CYS A 498 -2.30 -22.92 -0.74
N PRO A 499 -1.39 -23.92 -0.90
CA PRO A 499 -1.28 -24.65 -2.17
C PRO A 499 -2.62 -25.34 -2.49
N GLY A 500 -3.26 -24.90 -3.58
CA GLY A 500 -4.49 -25.50 -4.10
C GLY A 500 -5.81 -24.88 -3.62
N GLN A 501 -5.80 -23.84 -2.78
CA GLN A 501 -7.02 -23.06 -2.50
C GLN A 501 -7.11 -21.83 -3.41
N ALA A 502 -8.33 -21.45 -3.79
CA ALA A 502 -8.55 -20.19 -4.50
C ALA A 502 -8.18 -19.02 -3.58
N SER A 503 -7.29 -18.14 -4.04
CA SER A 503 -6.92 -16.91 -3.33
C SER A 503 -8.10 -15.94 -3.20
N THR A 504 -9.03 -16.00 -4.15
CA THR A 504 -10.24 -15.18 -4.19
C THR A 504 -11.40 -15.82 -3.45
N ILE A 505 -12.08 -15.03 -2.63
CA ILE A 505 -13.28 -15.44 -1.90
C ILE A 505 -14.46 -14.61 -2.40
N SER A 506 -15.34 -15.24 -3.17
CA SER A 506 -16.50 -14.57 -3.78
C SER A 506 -17.41 -13.89 -2.75
N GLY A 507 -17.54 -14.46 -1.56
CA GLY A 507 -18.29 -13.85 -0.47
C GLY A 507 -17.67 -12.56 0.05
N MET A 508 -16.34 -12.47 0.11
CA MET A 508 -15.63 -11.24 0.48
C MET A 508 -15.71 -10.18 -0.63
N GLN A 509 -15.63 -10.60 -1.90
CA GLN A 509 -15.88 -9.68 -3.03
C GLN A 509 -17.29 -9.09 -2.96
N LYS A 510 -18.30 -9.93 -2.68
CA LYS A 510 -19.68 -9.46 -2.53
C LYS A 510 -19.86 -8.59 -1.28
N LEU A 511 -19.18 -8.91 -0.18
CA LEU A 511 -19.17 -8.07 1.01
C LEU A 511 -18.61 -6.68 0.69
N LEU A 512 -17.44 -6.59 0.04
CA LEU A 512 -16.87 -5.31 -0.32
C LEU A 512 -17.77 -4.57 -1.32
N SER A 513 -18.38 -5.24 -2.29
CA SER A 513 -19.38 -4.61 -3.17
C SER A 513 -20.55 -4.01 -2.39
N ASN A 514 -21.11 -4.72 -1.40
CA ASN A 514 -22.18 -4.18 -0.55
C ASN A 514 -21.68 -2.98 0.29
N VAL A 515 -20.44 -3.05 0.79
CA VAL A 515 -19.80 -1.95 1.52
C VAL A 515 -19.64 -0.73 0.63
N MET A 516 -19.12 -0.88 -0.60
CA MET A 516 -18.95 0.21 -1.56
C MET A 516 -20.28 0.91 -1.84
N ASP A 517 -21.35 0.14 -2.11
CA ASP A 517 -22.71 0.69 -2.27
C ASP A 517 -23.20 1.41 -0.99
N GLY A 518 -22.83 0.91 0.19
CA GLY A 518 -23.16 1.50 1.48
C GLY A 518 -22.43 2.81 1.77
N LEU A 519 -21.18 2.97 1.34
CA LEU A 519 -20.35 4.14 1.65
C LEU A 519 -20.93 5.43 1.06
N ILE A 520 -21.64 5.33 -0.06
CA ILE A 520 -22.16 6.49 -0.80
C ILE A 520 -23.60 6.86 -0.41
N VAL A 521 -24.18 6.15 0.56
CA VAL A 521 -25.51 6.38 1.11
C VAL A 521 -25.38 7.04 2.48
N HIS A 522 -26.27 8.00 2.75
CA HIS A 522 -26.42 8.60 4.08
C HIS A 522 -27.42 7.75 4.89
N HIS A 523 -26.95 7.13 5.97
CA HIS A 523 -27.72 6.17 6.78
C HIS A 523 -28.46 6.81 7.96
#